data_AF-A0A4U0UFC2-F1
#
_entry.id   AF-A0A4U0UFC2-F1
#
_cell.length_a   1.000
_cell.length_b   1.000
_cell.length_c   1.000
_cell.angle_alpha   90.00
_cell.angle_beta   90.00
_cell.angle_gamma   90.00
#
_symmetry.space_group_name_H-M   'P 1'
#
loop_
_entity.id
_entity.type
_entity.pdbx_description
1 polymer ?
#
loop_
_entity_poly.entity_id
_entity_poly.type
_entity_poly.pdbx_seq_one_letter_code
_entity_poly.pdbx_strand_id
1 'polypeptide(L)'
;MTKLAEGGFNKVFKLLMDNDSVVIARIPDPIVGRASRVKTVLKIPVPKVLSWSEDDTNEVEAAYILMEPAKGTQLGEIWQDMEKDAKMTLVEDLVAIQKKFASVTFSCYGSLYFAADAFPGCVKAGITGAVTPETKDYVESRFVVGPSAERSFYEPKQALGSLECGPWPSAHKYLETLVDRERLKLASNSSLPSSESDTARNDRLSLLHKFEAVSPYILPQETRLSRPTIWHWDLRSPNLFVEHGRITSVIDWQDVWIGPLFLQAKRPRLVQYHGAITLRLPDGYEEMEDKDEKARVTQQVEKSILFWCYGEDIKTRNPELHELLILPLARKRKETVKFASEISEGDVTPLRECLIQLMRHWVDLGTGVDCLIDFTEEEIAAHDQEAESWNEIADCWSALHGFVARDGWTSLENYEEAVDLFKRLREEGLKNLDGDELVEFERESRWVVESTSIDGKGSARETRGVE
;
A
#
# COMPACT_ATOMS: atom_id res chain seq x y z
N MET A 1 -19.06 -24.40 -2.08
CA MET A 1 -18.15 -23.24 -2.16
C MET A 1 -18.94 -22.00 -1.76
N THR A 2 -18.34 -21.14 -0.93
CA THR A 2 -18.95 -19.87 -0.50
C THR A 2 -17.96 -18.75 -0.76
N LYS A 3 -18.38 -17.67 -1.42
CA LYS A 3 -17.55 -16.48 -1.59
C LYS A 3 -17.45 -15.75 -0.25
N LEU A 4 -16.24 -15.44 0.20
CA LEU A 4 -16.00 -14.73 1.46
C LEU A 4 -15.78 -13.23 1.23
N ALA A 5 -15.04 -12.89 0.17
CA ALA A 5 -14.68 -11.51 -0.13
C ALA A 5 -14.32 -11.35 -1.61
N GLU A 6 -14.46 -10.14 -2.12
CA GLU A 6 -13.91 -9.67 -3.39
C GLU A 6 -13.41 -8.25 -3.18
N GLY A 7 -12.22 -7.96 -3.70
CA GLY A 7 -11.64 -6.61 -3.72
C GLY A 7 -10.87 -6.42 -5.02
N GLY A 8 -10.24 -5.26 -5.21
CA GLY A 8 -9.54 -4.91 -6.45
C GLY A 8 -8.37 -5.83 -6.84
N PHE A 9 -7.96 -6.75 -5.96
CA PHE A 9 -6.81 -7.64 -6.18
C PHE A 9 -7.17 -9.13 -6.21
N ASN A 10 -8.23 -9.57 -5.52
CA ASN A 10 -8.59 -11.00 -5.49
C ASN A 10 -10.06 -11.25 -5.21
N LYS A 11 -10.48 -12.44 -5.62
CA LYS A 11 -11.69 -13.13 -5.16
C LYS A 11 -11.29 -14.23 -4.17
N VAL A 12 -11.92 -14.22 -3.00
CA VAL A 12 -11.63 -15.19 -1.92
C VAL A 12 -12.82 -16.09 -1.70
N PHE A 13 -12.59 -17.40 -1.77
CA PHE A 13 -13.61 -18.44 -1.62
C PHE A 13 -13.26 -19.38 -0.47
N LYS A 14 -14.29 -19.75 0.30
CA LYS A 14 -14.26 -20.87 1.25
C LYS A 14 -14.71 -22.14 0.54
N LEU A 15 -13.84 -23.12 0.51
CA LEU A 15 -14.10 -24.46 0.00
C LEU A 15 -14.29 -25.39 1.21
N LEU A 16 -15.46 -26.03 1.28
CA LEU A 16 -15.69 -27.15 2.18
C LEU A 16 -15.45 -28.42 1.37
N MET A 17 -14.45 -29.19 1.76
CA MET A 17 -14.08 -30.44 1.11
C MET A 17 -15.00 -31.58 1.58
N ASP A 18 -14.99 -32.68 0.84
CA ASP A 18 -15.75 -33.91 1.13
C ASP A 18 -15.36 -34.59 2.47
N ASN A 19 -14.14 -34.33 2.94
CA ASN A 19 -13.62 -34.78 4.23
C ASN A 19 -13.85 -33.77 5.38
N ASP A 20 -14.79 -32.84 5.21
CA ASP A 20 -15.11 -31.74 6.14
C ASP A 20 -13.97 -30.73 6.39
N SER A 21 -12.82 -30.86 5.71
CA SER A 21 -11.77 -29.86 5.80
C SER A 21 -12.16 -28.58 5.08
N VAL A 22 -11.70 -27.45 5.61
CA VAL A 22 -11.93 -26.13 5.02
C VAL A 22 -10.65 -25.66 4.36
N VAL A 23 -10.76 -25.22 3.11
CA VAL A 23 -9.67 -24.61 2.33
C VAL A 23 -10.10 -23.23 1.87
N ILE A 24 -9.18 -22.28 1.90
CA ILE A 24 -9.37 -20.94 1.33
C ILE A 24 -8.72 -20.93 -0.05
N ALA A 25 -9.50 -20.63 -1.07
CA ALA A 25 -9.02 -20.37 -2.42
C ALA A 25 -8.98 -18.87 -2.68
N ARG A 26 -7.85 -18.37 -3.16
CA ARG A 26 -7.70 -17.01 -3.66
C ARG A 26 -7.44 -17.07 -5.16
N ILE A 27 -8.25 -16.35 -5.91
CA ILE A 27 -8.07 -16.16 -7.35
C ILE A 27 -7.64 -14.71 -7.52
N PRO A 28 -6.36 -14.45 -7.87
CA PRO A 28 -5.90 -13.11 -8.16
C PRO A 28 -6.63 -12.54 -9.37
N ASP A 29 -6.87 -11.24 -9.35
CA ASP A 29 -7.24 -10.49 -10.54
C ASP A 29 -6.06 -10.57 -11.54
N PRO A 30 -6.29 -10.67 -12.87
CA PRO A 30 -5.22 -10.78 -13.89
C PRO A 30 -4.10 -9.73 -13.85
N ILE A 31 -4.24 -8.72 -13.00
CA ILE A 31 -3.37 -7.57 -12.81
C ILE A 31 -2.32 -7.79 -11.70
N VAL A 32 -2.42 -8.86 -10.88
CA VAL A 32 -1.62 -8.99 -9.65
C VAL A 32 -0.39 -9.90 -9.81
N GLY A 33 0.77 -9.33 -9.48
CA GLY A 33 2.06 -9.99 -9.48
C GLY A 33 2.23 -11.07 -8.40
N ARG A 34 3.25 -11.90 -8.63
CA ARG A 34 3.57 -13.17 -7.95
C ARG A 34 3.67 -13.03 -6.42
N ALA A 35 2.96 -13.87 -5.68
CA ALA A 35 2.98 -13.85 -4.22
C ALA A 35 4.30 -14.42 -3.65
N SER A 36 5.08 -13.58 -2.99
CA SER A 36 6.29 -13.99 -2.28
C SER A 36 5.95 -14.76 -0.99
N ARG A 37 6.50 -15.96 -0.81
CA ARG A 37 6.25 -16.80 0.39
C ARG A 37 7.10 -16.34 1.57
N VAL A 38 6.70 -15.26 2.22
CA VAL A 38 7.40 -14.61 3.36
C VAL A 38 7.42 -15.47 4.65
N LYS A 39 6.53 -16.47 4.77
CA LYS A 39 6.38 -17.33 5.98
C LYS A 39 7.71 -17.88 6.49
N THR A 40 8.55 -18.39 5.59
CA THR A 40 9.68 -19.22 6.00
C THR A 40 10.89 -18.43 6.44
N VAL A 41 11.01 -17.17 6.02
CA VAL A 41 12.18 -16.34 6.33
C VAL A 41 12.04 -15.64 7.68
N LEU A 42 10.85 -15.11 7.98
CA LEU A 42 10.66 -14.18 9.11
C LEU A 42 9.97 -14.78 10.34
N LYS A 43 9.56 -16.06 10.29
CA LYS A 43 8.80 -16.73 11.37
C LYS A 43 7.58 -15.91 11.82
N ILE A 44 6.91 -15.28 10.85
CA ILE A 44 5.65 -14.55 11.05
C ILE A 44 4.52 -15.55 10.86
N PRO A 45 3.51 -15.55 11.74
CA PRO A 45 2.39 -16.46 11.59
C PRO A 45 1.58 -16.07 10.34
N VAL A 46 1.48 -16.98 9.38
CA VAL A 46 0.65 -16.82 8.18
C VAL A 46 -0.01 -18.15 7.85
N PRO A 47 -1.12 -18.18 7.10
CA PRO A 47 -1.79 -19.42 6.74
C PRO A 47 -0.88 -20.31 5.89
N LYS A 48 -1.00 -21.63 6.02
CA LYS A 48 -0.17 -22.55 5.24
C LYS A 48 -0.72 -22.60 3.81
N VAL A 49 0.12 -22.25 2.84
CA VAL A 49 -0.18 -22.50 1.41
C VAL A 49 -0.12 -24.00 1.16
N LEU A 50 -1.20 -24.53 0.60
CA LEU A 50 -1.41 -25.94 0.29
C LEU A 50 -1.04 -26.26 -1.16
N SER A 51 -1.51 -25.43 -2.10
CA SER A 51 -1.25 -25.54 -3.53
C SER A 51 -1.38 -24.17 -4.18
N TRP A 52 -0.82 -23.98 -5.37
CA TRP A 52 -0.98 -22.77 -6.18
C TRP A 52 -0.67 -23.10 -7.64
N SER A 53 -1.22 -22.29 -8.55
CA SER A 53 -0.85 -22.28 -9.97
C SER A 53 -0.80 -20.85 -10.46
N GLU A 54 0.24 -20.50 -11.22
CA GLU A 54 0.34 -19.24 -11.96
C GLU A 54 -0.19 -19.38 -13.39
N ASP A 55 -0.16 -20.59 -13.95
CA ASP A 55 -0.55 -20.86 -15.32
C ASP A 55 -2.08 -20.96 -15.40
N ASP A 56 -2.71 -20.16 -16.26
CA ASP A 56 -4.16 -20.18 -16.50
C ASP A 56 -4.61 -21.36 -17.37
N THR A 57 -3.68 -22.15 -17.94
CA THR A 57 -4.00 -23.38 -18.67
C THR A 57 -4.31 -24.58 -17.75
N ASN A 58 -4.31 -24.37 -16.43
CA ASN A 58 -4.69 -25.39 -15.46
C ASN A 58 -6.23 -25.65 -15.47
N GLU A 59 -6.69 -26.70 -14.80
CA GLU A 59 -8.11 -27.10 -14.78
C GLU A 59 -9.08 -26.05 -14.20
N VAL A 60 -8.58 -25.10 -13.41
CA VAL A 60 -9.33 -23.96 -12.87
C VAL A 60 -9.45 -22.82 -13.89
N GLU A 61 -8.72 -22.90 -15.00
CA GLU A 61 -8.65 -21.91 -16.09
C GLU A 61 -8.23 -20.51 -15.62
N ALA A 62 -7.57 -20.45 -14.46
CA ALA A 62 -7.13 -19.22 -13.81
C ALA A 62 -5.99 -19.49 -12.82
N ALA A 63 -5.13 -18.50 -12.61
CA ALA A 63 -4.18 -18.55 -11.50
C ALA A 63 -4.92 -18.69 -10.16
N TYR A 64 -4.32 -19.39 -9.19
CA TYR A 64 -4.93 -19.59 -7.89
C TYR A 64 -3.89 -19.85 -6.78
N ILE A 65 -4.31 -19.59 -5.54
CA ILE A 65 -3.61 -20.02 -4.33
C ILE A 65 -4.62 -20.70 -3.41
N LEU A 66 -4.36 -21.96 -3.07
CA LEU A 66 -5.08 -22.71 -2.04
C LEU A 66 -4.29 -22.67 -0.74
N MET A 67 -4.96 -22.35 0.36
CA MET A 67 -4.33 -22.24 1.68
C MET A 67 -5.27 -22.72 2.79
N GLU A 68 -4.69 -23.07 3.94
CA GLU A 68 -5.46 -23.28 5.17
C GLU A 68 -6.16 -21.97 5.60
N PRO A 69 -7.30 -22.04 6.31
CA PRO A 69 -7.91 -20.87 6.93
C PRO A 69 -6.96 -20.19 7.91
N ALA A 70 -7.02 -18.86 7.96
CA ALA A 70 -6.31 -18.11 8.99
C ALA A 70 -6.87 -18.49 10.37
N LYS A 71 -5.97 -18.80 11.32
CA LYS A 71 -6.37 -19.19 12.67
C LYS A 71 -6.82 -17.95 13.45
N GLY A 72 -7.96 -18.04 14.13
CA GLY A 72 -8.52 -16.98 14.99
C GLY A 72 -9.65 -16.20 14.32
N THR A 73 -10.05 -15.10 14.95
CA THR A 73 -11.07 -14.16 14.46
C THR A 73 -10.41 -12.97 13.79
N GLN A 74 -11.01 -12.41 12.75
CA GLN A 74 -10.48 -11.23 12.07
C GLN A 74 -10.54 -10.03 13.03
N LEU A 75 -9.42 -9.32 13.19
CA LEU A 75 -9.32 -8.23 14.16
C LEU A 75 -10.29 -7.09 13.84
N GLY A 76 -10.56 -6.85 12.55
CA GLY A 76 -11.53 -5.85 12.12
C GLY A 76 -12.93 -6.03 12.71
N GLU A 77 -13.37 -7.28 12.92
CA GLU A 77 -14.71 -7.62 13.41
C GLU A 77 -14.87 -7.36 14.91
N ILE A 78 -13.79 -7.51 15.69
CA ILE A 78 -13.87 -7.48 17.16
C ILE A 78 -13.15 -6.28 17.77
N TRP A 79 -12.38 -5.50 16.99
CA TRP A 79 -11.51 -4.45 17.53
C TRP A 79 -12.24 -3.43 18.40
N GLN A 80 -13.45 -3.03 18.04
CA GLN A 80 -14.19 -2.01 18.83
C GLN A 80 -14.55 -2.54 20.21
N ASP A 81 -14.97 -3.81 20.30
CA ASP A 81 -15.46 -4.45 21.53
C ASP A 81 -14.34 -5.05 22.38
N MET A 82 -13.11 -5.09 21.88
CA MET A 82 -11.97 -5.63 22.62
C MET A 82 -11.61 -4.78 23.85
N GLU A 83 -11.33 -5.47 24.95
CA GLU A 83 -10.81 -4.88 26.19
C GLU A 83 -9.45 -4.20 25.96
N LYS A 84 -9.18 -3.15 26.75
CA LYS A 84 -7.96 -2.33 26.64
C LYS A 84 -6.68 -3.15 26.81
N ASP A 85 -6.64 -4.07 27.77
CA ASP A 85 -5.47 -4.91 28.03
C ASP A 85 -5.18 -5.86 26.85
N ALA A 86 -6.23 -6.36 26.18
CA ALA A 86 -6.08 -7.17 24.98
C ALA A 86 -5.53 -6.32 23.81
N LYS A 87 -6.04 -5.10 23.62
CA LYS A 87 -5.51 -4.16 22.61
C LYS A 87 -4.03 -3.83 22.85
N MET A 88 -3.64 -3.63 24.11
CA MET A 88 -2.25 -3.41 24.51
C MET A 88 -1.36 -4.62 24.16
N THR A 89 -1.83 -5.83 24.46
CA THR A 89 -1.12 -7.06 24.10
C THR A 89 -0.95 -7.18 22.57
N LEU A 90 -1.95 -6.78 21.79
CA LEU A 90 -1.84 -6.75 20.34
C LEU A 90 -0.83 -5.72 19.84
N VAL A 91 -0.71 -4.56 20.49
CA VAL A 91 0.34 -3.58 20.18
C VAL A 91 1.72 -4.21 20.39
N GLU A 92 1.94 -4.95 21.48
CA GLU A 92 3.21 -5.64 21.73
C GLU A 92 3.53 -6.69 20.65
N ASP A 93 2.52 -7.44 20.19
CA ASP A 93 2.64 -8.42 19.10
C ASP A 93 2.96 -7.74 17.76
N LEU A 94 2.32 -6.60 17.45
CA LEU A 94 2.61 -5.81 16.26
C LEU A 94 4.06 -5.33 16.24
N VAL A 95 4.55 -4.81 17.36
CA VAL A 95 5.95 -4.37 17.49
C VAL A 95 6.90 -5.57 17.36
N ALA A 96 6.52 -6.75 17.87
CA ALA A 96 7.30 -7.98 17.69
C ALA A 96 7.40 -8.38 16.21
N ILE A 97 6.29 -8.28 15.46
CA ILE A 97 6.25 -8.57 14.02
C ILE A 97 7.12 -7.56 13.25
N GLN A 98 6.99 -6.27 13.52
CA GLN A 98 7.81 -5.23 12.89
C GLN A 98 9.30 -5.38 13.19
N LYS A 99 9.64 -5.82 14.41
CA LYS A 99 11.02 -6.18 14.76
C LYS A 99 11.54 -7.35 13.93
N LYS A 100 10.71 -8.37 13.67
CA LYS A 100 11.08 -9.49 12.79
C LYS A 100 11.37 -9.01 11.36
N PHE A 101 10.53 -8.13 10.79
CA PHE A 101 10.82 -7.51 9.49
C PHE A 101 12.17 -6.79 9.49
N ALA A 102 12.38 -5.91 10.47
CA ALA A 102 13.62 -5.14 10.57
C ALA A 102 14.86 -6.02 10.83
N SER A 103 14.71 -7.22 11.40
CA SER A 103 15.85 -8.07 11.80
C SER A 103 16.60 -8.74 10.64
N VAL A 104 16.02 -8.75 9.44
CA VAL A 104 16.57 -9.43 8.26
C VAL A 104 16.87 -8.42 7.17
N THR A 105 18.08 -8.52 6.61
CA THR A 105 18.52 -7.69 5.49
C THR A 105 18.91 -8.58 4.32
N PHE A 106 18.32 -8.32 3.16
CA PHE A 106 18.63 -9.04 1.92
C PHE A 106 19.82 -8.41 1.19
N SER A 107 20.41 -9.17 0.27
CA SER A 107 21.57 -8.74 -0.52
C SER A 107 21.28 -7.66 -1.56
N CYS A 108 20.05 -7.58 -2.06
CA CYS A 108 19.63 -6.66 -3.12
C CYS A 108 18.12 -6.41 -3.05
N TYR A 109 17.64 -5.39 -3.76
CA TYR A 109 16.23 -5.05 -3.89
C TYR A 109 15.60 -5.79 -5.08
N GLY A 110 14.31 -6.11 -4.99
CA GLY A 110 13.59 -6.83 -6.04
C GLY A 110 12.51 -7.74 -5.45
N SER A 111 12.15 -8.81 -6.14
CA SER A 111 11.17 -9.79 -5.65
C SER A 111 11.81 -11.17 -5.43
N LEU A 112 11.27 -11.92 -4.48
CA LEU A 112 11.71 -13.29 -4.20
C LEU A 112 11.04 -14.29 -5.13
N TYR A 113 11.86 -15.15 -5.73
CA TYR A 113 11.45 -16.27 -6.56
C TYR A 113 12.04 -17.57 -6.03
N PHE A 114 11.46 -18.71 -6.41
CA PHE A 114 12.08 -20.00 -6.14
C PHE A 114 13.32 -20.20 -7.01
N ALA A 115 14.37 -20.75 -6.40
CA ALA A 115 15.58 -21.09 -7.13
C ALA A 115 15.34 -22.15 -8.22
N ALA A 116 14.32 -23.00 -8.05
CA ALA A 116 13.91 -23.98 -9.05
C ALA A 116 13.30 -23.34 -10.31
N ASP A 117 12.67 -22.18 -10.16
CA ASP A 117 11.97 -21.44 -11.22
C ASP A 117 12.79 -20.21 -11.68
N ALA A 118 14.10 -20.20 -11.39
CA ALA A 118 14.97 -19.09 -11.68
C ALA A 118 15.09 -18.85 -13.20
N PHE A 119 15.07 -17.58 -13.59
CA PHE A 119 15.18 -17.13 -14.98
C PHE A 119 16.34 -16.12 -15.13
N PRO A 120 16.80 -15.81 -16.36
CA PRO A 120 17.90 -14.88 -16.58
C PRO A 120 17.66 -13.53 -15.89
N GLY A 121 18.68 -13.01 -15.19
CA GLY A 121 18.59 -11.78 -14.39
C GLY A 121 18.36 -12.02 -12.89
N CYS A 122 18.04 -13.25 -12.46
CA CYS A 122 17.96 -13.57 -11.03
C CYS A 122 19.35 -13.71 -10.39
N VAL A 123 19.48 -13.27 -9.14
CA VAL A 123 20.67 -13.43 -8.29
C VAL A 123 20.33 -14.26 -7.05
N LYS A 124 21.31 -14.95 -6.46
CA LYS A 124 21.07 -15.72 -5.22
C LYS A 124 20.58 -14.81 -4.10
N ALA A 125 19.54 -15.23 -3.39
CA ALA A 125 19.03 -14.49 -2.24
C ALA A 125 19.95 -14.70 -1.03
N GLY A 126 20.76 -13.69 -0.70
CA GLY A 126 21.54 -13.68 0.53
C GLY A 126 20.82 -12.91 1.64
N ILE A 127 20.91 -13.39 2.89
CA ILE A 127 20.39 -12.68 4.05
C ILE A 127 21.46 -12.49 5.14
N THR A 128 21.35 -11.36 5.85
CA THR A 128 22.17 -10.97 7.00
C THR A 128 21.29 -10.38 8.11
N GLY A 129 21.88 -10.13 9.29
CA GLY A 129 21.18 -9.61 10.46
C GLY A 129 21.04 -10.63 11.58
N ALA A 130 19.98 -10.53 12.38
CA ALA A 130 19.73 -11.42 13.52
C ALA A 130 19.05 -12.73 13.07
N VAL A 131 19.71 -13.47 12.16
CA VAL A 131 19.23 -14.72 11.57
C VAL A 131 20.14 -15.89 11.94
N THR A 132 19.56 -17.08 12.08
CA THR A 132 20.35 -18.29 12.38
C THR A 132 21.05 -18.78 11.10
N PRO A 133 22.20 -19.49 11.22
CA PRO A 133 22.87 -20.09 10.07
C PRO A 133 21.95 -20.99 9.23
N GLU A 134 21.08 -21.77 9.88
CA GLU A 134 20.14 -22.65 9.19
C GLU A 134 19.11 -21.86 8.37
N THR A 135 18.69 -20.69 8.88
CA THR A 135 17.77 -19.80 8.15
C THR A 135 18.45 -19.21 6.93
N LYS A 136 19.73 -18.83 7.06
CA LYS A 136 20.53 -18.31 5.96
C LYS A 136 20.72 -19.35 4.86
N ASP A 137 21.14 -20.55 5.22
CA ASP A 137 21.33 -21.67 4.27
C ASP A 137 20.00 -22.06 3.60
N TYR A 138 18.90 -22.04 4.37
CA TYR A 138 17.57 -22.27 3.81
C TYR A 138 17.20 -21.23 2.75
N VAL A 139 17.44 -19.94 3.01
CA VAL A 139 17.11 -18.89 2.04
C VAL A 139 17.99 -18.96 0.80
N GLU A 140 19.29 -19.12 0.97
CA GLU A 140 20.26 -19.18 -0.14
C GLU A 140 20.06 -20.41 -1.04
N SER A 141 19.53 -21.51 -0.49
CA SER A 141 19.26 -22.74 -1.26
C SER A 141 17.89 -22.75 -1.95
N ARG A 142 16.89 -22.06 -1.39
CA ARG A 142 15.49 -22.12 -1.87
C ARG A 142 15.10 -20.94 -2.75
N PHE A 143 15.75 -19.78 -2.60
CA PHE A 143 15.29 -18.55 -3.21
C PHE A 143 16.37 -17.81 -4.00
N VAL A 144 15.90 -17.07 -4.99
CA VAL A 144 16.65 -16.07 -5.75
C VAL A 144 15.90 -14.75 -5.71
N VAL A 145 16.62 -13.63 -5.84
CA VAL A 145 16.03 -12.31 -6.04
C VAL A 145 16.08 -11.98 -7.51
N GLY A 146 14.93 -11.65 -8.09
CA GLY A 146 14.81 -11.23 -9.48
C GLY A 146 14.18 -9.84 -9.62
N PRO A 147 13.79 -9.46 -10.84
CA PRO A 147 13.04 -8.23 -11.10
C PRO A 147 11.83 -8.06 -10.19
N SER A 148 11.45 -6.82 -9.91
CA SER A 148 10.26 -6.52 -9.10
C SER A 148 8.99 -7.06 -9.75
N ALA A 149 8.16 -7.73 -8.95
CA ALA A 149 6.81 -8.16 -9.32
C ALA A 149 5.73 -7.14 -8.93
N GLU A 150 6.13 -5.99 -8.38
CA GLU A 150 5.20 -4.90 -8.05
C GLU A 150 4.45 -4.45 -9.31
N ARG A 151 3.14 -4.21 -9.19
CA ARG A 151 2.25 -3.78 -10.29
C ARG A 151 2.84 -2.66 -11.15
N SER A 152 3.50 -1.69 -10.51
CA SER A 152 4.12 -0.54 -11.18
C SER A 152 5.24 -0.93 -12.17
N PHE A 153 5.84 -2.12 -12.03
CA PHE A 153 6.83 -2.69 -12.93
C PHE A 153 6.30 -3.90 -13.72
N TYR A 154 5.08 -4.35 -13.42
CA TYR A 154 4.41 -5.47 -14.08
C TYR A 154 3.52 -4.97 -15.22
N GLU A 155 4.12 -4.31 -16.21
CA GLU A 155 3.44 -4.01 -17.47
C GLU A 155 3.81 -5.04 -18.53
N PRO A 156 3.00 -5.21 -19.59
CA PRO A 156 3.39 -6.05 -20.72
C PRO A 156 4.79 -5.64 -21.20
N LYS A 157 5.69 -6.62 -21.40
CA LYS A 157 7.08 -6.41 -21.87
C LYS A 157 7.20 -5.50 -23.11
N GLN A 158 6.11 -5.29 -23.83
CA GLN A 158 6.00 -4.40 -24.97
C GLN A 158 6.02 -2.90 -24.59
N ALA A 159 5.57 -2.51 -23.40
CA ALA A 159 5.52 -1.12 -22.92
C ALA A 159 6.83 -0.67 -22.24
N LEU A 160 7.46 -1.54 -21.45
CA LEU A 160 8.70 -1.25 -20.72
C LEU A 160 9.99 -1.54 -21.51
N GLY A 161 9.88 -2.12 -22.70
CA GLY A 161 11.02 -2.43 -23.57
C GLY A 161 12.08 -3.29 -22.88
N SER A 162 13.32 -2.80 -22.85
CA SER A 162 14.49 -3.48 -22.24
C SER A 162 14.83 -2.96 -20.83
N LEU A 163 13.92 -2.26 -20.14
CA LEU A 163 14.21 -1.69 -18.83
C LEU A 163 14.49 -2.79 -17.80
N GLU A 164 15.66 -2.75 -17.18
CA GLU A 164 16.05 -3.66 -16.11
C GLU A 164 15.30 -3.31 -14.81
N CYS A 165 14.17 -3.97 -14.57
CA CYS A 165 13.32 -3.77 -13.39
C CYS A 165 13.86 -4.45 -12.12
N GLY A 166 15.18 -4.45 -11.94
CA GLY A 166 15.90 -5.13 -10.88
C GLY A 166 16.40 -6.53 -11.27
N PRO A 167 17.08 -7.24 -10.35
CA PRO A 167 17.33 -6.86 -8.95
C PRO A 167 18.30 -5.69 -8.82
N TRP A 168 18.01 -4.73 -7.94
CA TRP A 168 18.82 -3.52 -7.78
C TRP A 168 19.86 -3.65 -6.66
N PRO A 169 21.09 -3.16 -6.84
CA PRO A 169 22.13 -3.21 -5.80
C PRO A 169 22.00 -2.12 -4.74
N SER A 170 21.31 -1.01 -5.04
CA SER A 170 21.19 0.15 -4.15
C SER A 170 19.79 0.78 -4.26
N ALA A 171 19.35 1.46 -3.20
CA ALA A 171 18.09 2.22 -3.21
C ALA A 171 18.13 3.37 -4.22
N HIS A 172 19.31 3.97 -4.45
CA HIS A 172 19.51 4.96 -5.50
C HIS A 172 19.24 4.38 -6.88
N LYS A 173 19.75 3.17 -7.17
CA LYS A 173 19.52 2.55 -8.48
C LYS A 173 18.05 2.22 -8.70
N TYR A 174 17.33 1.83 -7.64
CA TYR A 174 15.88 1.69 -7.69
C TYR A 174 15.17 3.01 -8.05
N LEU A 175 15.55 4.14 -7.42
CA LEU A 175 14.98 5.44 -7.74
C LEU A 175 15.31 5.90 -9.18
N GLU A 176 16.53 5.67 -9.66
CA GLU A 176 16.90 5.93 -11.06
C GLU A 176 16.01 5.13 -12.02
N THR A 177 15.84 3.82 -11.78
CA THR A 177 14.99 2.97 -12.62
C THR A 177 13.53 3.41 -12.60
N LEU A 178 13.01 3.95 -11.50
CA LEU A 178 11.69 4.57 -11.46
C LEU A 178 11.60 5.77 -12.42
N VAL A 179 12.58 6.66 -12.41
CA VAL A 179 12.59 7.83 -13.32
C VAL A 179 12.69 7.38 -14.77
N ASP A 180 13.58 6.44 -15.08
CA ASP A 180 13.74 5.90 -16.43
C ASP A 180 12.45 5.24 -16.93
N ARG A 181 11.74 4.54 -16.04
CA ARG A 181 10.42 3.95 -16.34
C ARG A 181 9.41 5.00 -16.76
N GLU A 182 9.21 6.02 -15.93
CA GLU A 182 8.20 7.05 -16.21
C GLU A 182 8.53 7.84 -17.48
N ARG A 183 9.81 8.09 -17.76
CA ARG A 183 10.26 8.66 -19.05
C ARG A 183 9.88 7.79 -20.23
N LEU A 184 10.08 6.47 -20.13
CA LEU A 184 9.70 5.53 -21.20
C LEU A 184 8.18 5.51 -21.42
N LYS A 185 7.40 5.49 -20.33
CA LYS A 185 5.92 5.57 -20.42
C LYS A 185 5.48 6.82 -21.15
N LEU A 186 5.97 7.99 -20.73
CA LEU A 186 5.68 9.30 -21.34
C LEU A 186 6.15 9.40 -22.81
N ALA A 187 7.19 8.67 -23.20
CA ALA A 187 7.68 8.63 -24.58
C ALA A 187 6.90 7.65 -25.48
N SER A 188 6.31 6.60 -24.90
CA SER A 188 5.68 5.50 -25.64
C SER A 188 4.27 5.80 -26.17
N ASN A 189 3.68 6.97 -25.83
CA ASN A 189 2.34 7.40 -26.23
C ASN A 189 1.19 6.38 -25.95
N SER A 190 1.41 5.35 -25.14
CA SER A 190 0.46 4.23 -24.99
C SER A 190 -0.49 4.37 -23.79
N SER A 191 -0.19 5.27 -22.85
CA SER A 191 -0.94 5.45 -21.60
C SER A 191 -1.59 6.84 -21.44
N LEU A 192 -1.39 7.76 -22.38
CA LEU A 192 -2.02 9.08 -22.33
C LEU A 192 -3.24 9.11 -23.24
N PRO A 193 -4.40 9.65 -22.79
CA PRO A 193 -5.52 9.96 -23.68
C PRO A 193 -5.00 10.77 -24.87
N SER A 194 -5.49 10.51 -26.08
CA SER A 194 -4.99 11.14 -27.32
C SER A 194 -5.23 12.67 -27.40
N SER A 195 -5.57 13.31 -26.28
CA SER A 195 -5.85 14.72 -26.09
C SER A 195 -4.81 15.46 -25.24
N GLU A 196 -3.81 14.78 -24.65
CA GLU A 196 -2.80 15.50 -23.87
C GLU A 196 -1.95 16.40 -24.77
N SER A 197 -1.99 17.71 -24.48
CA SER A 197 -1.16 18.70 -25.15
C SER A 197 0.32 18.43 -24.85
N ASP A 198 1.18 18.77 -25.80
CA ASP A 198 2.64 18.72 -25.60
C ASP A 198 3.10 19.46 -24.33
N THR A 199 2.31 20.44 -23.86
CA THR A 199 2.56 21.17 -22.61
C THR A 199 2.44 20.25 -21.38
N ALA A 200 1.37 19.47 -21.22
CA ALA A 200 1.17 18.60 -20.06
C ALA A 200 2.26 17.52 -19.95
N ARG A 201 2.67 16.96 -21.10
CA ARG A 201 3.78 16.01 -21.16
C ARG A 201 5.12 16.67 -20.78
N ASN A 202 5.38 17.89 -21.25
CA ASN A 202 6.59 18.62 -20.89
C ASN A 202 6.61 19.00 -19.40
N ASP A 203 5.46 19.32 -18.81
CA ASP A 203 5.35 19.63 -17.37
C ASP A 203 5.68 18.39 -16.52
N ARG A 204 5.16 17.21 -16.89
CA ARG A 204 5.53 15.93 -16.26
C ARG A 204 7.03 15.65 -16.34
N LEU A 205 7.62 15.84 -17.52
CA LEU A 205 9.07 15.66 -17.71
C LEU A 205 9.89 16.66 -16.89
N SER A 206 9.44 17.91 -16.76
CA SER A 206 10.07 18.94 -15.93
C SER A 206 10.06 18.54 -14.45
N LEU A 207 8.91 18.07 -13.93
CA LEU A 207 8.80 17.59 -12.55
C LEU A 207 9.64 16.33 -12.29
N LEU A 208 9.68 15.39 -13.24
CA LEU A 208 10.56 14.22 -13.15
C LEU A 208 12.04 14.60 -13.10
N HIS A 209 12.46 15.58 -13.90
CA HIS A 209 13.83 16.10 -13.87
C HIS A 209 14.16 16.75 -12.52
N LYS A 210 13.24 17.54 -11.95
CA LYS A 210 13.39 18.09 -10.60
C LYS A 210 13.47 16.97 -9.55
N PHE A 211 12.62 15.94 -9.66
CA PHE A 211 12.66 14.77 -8.77
C PHE A 211 13.99 14.02 -8.86
N GLU A 212 14.51 13.76 -10.07
CA GLU A 212 15.79 13.08 -10.27
C GLU A 212 16.93 13.83 -9.55
N ALA A 213 16.96 15.16 -9.65
CA ALA A 213 17.96 16.00 -8.98
C ALA A 213 17.91 15.89 -7.45
N VAL A 214 16.71 15.77 -6.85
CA VAL A 214 16.56 15.64 -5.39
C VAL A 214 16.58 14.20 -4.89
N SER A 215 16.39 13.22 -5.76
CA SER A 215 16.24 11.80 -5.41
C SER A 215 17.37 11.23 -4.52
N PRO A 216 18.66 11.60 -4.67
CA PRO A 216 19.73 11.11 -3.79
C PRO A 216 19.62 11.65 -2.36
N TYR A 217 18.97 12.79 -2.17
CA TYR A 217 18.83 13.50 -0.90
C TYR A 217 17.53 13.17 -0.15
N ILE A 218 16.55 12.59 -0.86
CA ILE A 218 15.30 12.12 -0.27
C ILE A 218 15.56 10.91 0.64
N LEU A 219 16.46 10.01 0.23
CA LEU A 219 16.85 8.85 1.02
C LEU A 219 17.59 9.30 2.31
N PRO A 220 17.42 8.59 3.44
CA PRO A 220 18.22 8.83 4.63
C PRO A 220 19.72 8.66 4.36
N GLN A 221 20.57 9.50 4.98
CA GLN A 221 22.02 9.41 4.86
C GLN A 221 22.54 8.09 5.47
N GLU A 222 21.92 7.62 6.55
CA GLU A 222 22.23 6.34 7.15
C GLU A 222 21.78 5.18 6.25
N THR A 223 22.74 4.56 5.58
CA THR A 223 22.50 3.44 4.64
C THR A 223 21.71 2.28 5.27
N ARG A 224 21.84 2.05 6.58
CA ARG A 224 21.07 1.03 7.32
C ARG A 224 19.55 1.27 7.28
N LEU A 225 19.10 2.53 7.18
CA LEU A 225 17.67 2.88 7.14
C LEU A 225 17.06 2.62 5.75
N SER A 226 17.90 2.49 4.72
CA SER A 226 17.47 2.19 3.36
C SER A 226 17.69 0.72 2.98
N ARG A 227 18.16 -0.14 3.90
CA ARG A 227 18.58 -1.51 3.59
C ARG A 227 17.48 -2.37 2.93
N PRO A 228 17.82 -3.36 2.09
CA PRO A 228 16.86 -4.23 1.44
C PRO A 228 16.10 -5.07 2.45
N THR A 229 14.81 -4.80 2.62
CA THR A 229 13.97 -5.42 3.65
C THR A 229 12.63 -5.84 3.07
N ILE A 230 12.15 -7.02 3.47
CA ILE A 230 10.75 -7.40 3.23
C ILE A 230 9.90 -6.75 4.30
N TRP A 231 8.87 -6.02 3.88
CA TRP A 231 7.95 -5.36 4.79
C TRP A 231 6.51 -5.61 4.37
N HIS A 232 5.63 -5.86 5.34
CA HIS A 232 4.20 -5.93 5.07
C HIS A 232 3.62 -4.51 5.04
N TRP A 233 3.25 -4.04 3.84
CA TRP A 233 2.74 -2.69 3.66
C TRP A 233 1.36 -2.48 4.29
N ASP A 234 0.56 -3.55 4.40
CA ASP A 234 -0.84 -3.47 4.83
C ASP A 234 -1.21 -4.12 6.18
N LEU A 235 -0.55 -3.72 7.27
CA LEU A 235 -0.88 -4.18 8.62
C LEU A 235 -2.16 -3.50 9.18
N ARG A 236 -3.29 -3.65 8.47
CA ARG A 236 -4.62 -3.18 8.90
C ARG A 236 -5.38 -4.26 9.65
N SER A 237 -6.38 -3.88 10.45
CA SER A 237 -7.19 -4.82 11.23
C SER A 237 -7.88 -5.93 10.41
N PRO A 238 -8.31 -5.73 9.15
CA PRO A 238 -8.85 -6.84 8.35
C PRO A 238 -7.80 -7.90 7.98
N ASN A 239 -6.51 -7.55 8.00
CA ASN A 239 -5.43 -8.45 7.62
C ASN A 239 -4.76 -9.17 8.80
N LEU A 240 -5.27 -8.96 10.01
CA LEU A 240 -4.78 -9.55 11.24
C LEU A 240 -5.85 -10.48 11.83
N PHE A 241 -5.45 -11.69 12.20
CA PHE A 241 -6.30 -12.63 12.91
C PHE A 241 -5.77 -12.82 14.33
N VAL A 242 -6.70 -12.93 15.27
CA VAL A 242 -6.39 -12.97 16.70
C VAL A 242 -7.13 -14.09 17.41
N GLU A 243 -6.49 -14.65 18.42
CA GLU A 243 -7.08 -15.65 19.31
C GLU A 243 -6.52 -15.40 20.71
N HIS A 244 -7.38 -15.38 21.74
CA HIS A 244 -6.98 -15.09 23.13
C HIS A 244 -6.15 -13.79 23.28
N GLY A 245 -6.49 -12.74 22.52
CA GLY A 245 -5.81 -11.44 22.57
C GLY A 245 -4.41 -11.41 21.93
N ARG A 246 -4.01 -12.46 21.18
CA ARG A 246 -2.71 -12.55 20.49
C ARG A 246 -2.88 -12.64 18.98
N ILE A 247 -1.92 -12.11 18.22
CA ILE A 247 -1.91 -12.23 16.76
C ILE A 247 -1.52 -13.67 16.37
N THR A 248 -2.45 -14.38 15.73
CA THR A 248 -2.29 -15.78 15.32
C THR A 248 -2.08 -15.96 13.83
N SER A 249 -2.41 -14.97 13.00
CA SER A 249 -2.11 -14.99 11.57
C SER A 249 -2.13 -13.59 10.97
N VAL A 250 -1.22 -13.34 10.03
CA VAL A 250 -1.21 -12.18 9.15
C VAL A 250 -1.48 -12.67 7.73
N ILE A 251 -2.42 -12.04 7.04
CA ILE A 251 -2.77 -12.35 5.66
C ILE A 251 -2.44 -11.16 4.74
N ASP A 252 -2.63 -11.36 3.44
CA ASP A 252 -2.51 -10.30 2.44
C ASP A 252 -1.08 -9.86 2.12
N TRP A 253 -0.24 -10.87 1.90
CA TRP A 253 1.18 -10.72 1.55
C TRP A 253 1.44 -10.39 0.08
N GLN A 254 0.44 -9.89 -0.62
CA GLN A 254 0.55 -9.59 -2.04
C GLN A 254 1.32 -8.30 -2.27
N ASP A 255 1.99 -8.22 -3.41
CA ASP A 255 2.89 -7.13 -3.77
C ASP A 255 4.00 -6.87 -2.73
N VAL A 256 4.25 -7.84 -1.84
CA VAL A 256 5.36 -7.75 -0.89
C VAL A 256 6.66 -8.06 -1.63
N TRP A 257 7.55 -7.08 -1.62
CA TRP A 257 8.84 -7.15 -2.26
C TRP A 257 9.97 -6.76 -1.30
N ILE A 258 11.22 -6.91 -1.75
CA ILE A 258 12.41 -6.50 -1.01
C ILE A 258 12.72 -5.06 -1.42
N GLY A 259 12.22 -4.09 -0.66
CA GLY A 259 12.43 -2.67 -0.92
C GLY A 259 13.30 -1.95 0.09
N PRO A 260 13.58 -0.64 -0.12
CA PRO A 260 14.21 0.19 0.89
C PRO A 260 13.34 0.28 2.14
N LEU A 261 13.90 -0.07 3.31
CA LEU A 261 13.17 -0.04 4.58
C LEU A 261 12.51 1.33 4.83
N PHE A 262 13.22 2.42 4.53
CA PHE A 262 12.72 3.79 4.60
C PHE A 262 11.40 3.98 3.86
N LEU A 263 11.28 3.50 2.63
CA LEU A 263 10.09 3.70 1.80
C LEU A 263 8.90 2.85 2.27
N GLN A 264 9.17 1.65 2.79
CA GLN A 264 8.12 0.70 3.16
C GLN A 264 7.61 0.86 4.59
N ALA A 265 8.49 1.18 5.55
CA ALA A 265 8.15 1.18 6.97
C ALA A 265 7.11 2.25 7.29
N LYS A 266 5.97 1.83 7.86
CA LYS A 266 4.86 2.72 8.23
C LYS A 266 4.32 2.33 9.60
N ARG A 267 3.74 3.33 10.30
CA ARG A 267 2.94 3.05 11.50
C ARG A 267 1.67 2.30 11.06
N PRO A 268 1.31 1.17 11.69
CA PRO A 268 0.04 0.50 11.40
C PRO A 268 -1.13 1.44 11.67
N ARG A 269 -2.16 1.42 10.82
CA ARG A 269 -3.33 2.31 10.98
C ARG A 269 -4.01 2.15 12.34
N LEU A 270 -3.95 0.94 12.90
CA LEU A 270 -4.51 0.58 14.21
C LEU A 270 -4.02 1.48 15.36
N VAL A 271 -2.77 1.93 15.27
CA VAL A 271 -2.09 2.74 16.30
C VAL A 271 -1.80 4.14 15.80
N GLN A 272 -2.35 4.55 14.65
CA GLN A 272 -2.14 5.88 14.10
C GLN A 272 -3.07 6.88 14.76
N TYR A 273 -2.51 7.98 15.24
CA TYR A 273 -3.26 9.05 15.89
C TYR A 273 -2.57 10.39 15.61
N HIS A 274 -3.38 11.40 15.26
CA HIS A 274 -2.91 12.75 14.92
C HIS A 274 -3.47 13.83 15.85
N GLY A 275 -4.30 13.44 16.83
CA GLY A 275 -4.88 14.38 17.78
C GLY A 275 -3.94 14.68 18.95
N ALA A 276 -4.40 15.53 19.87
CA ALA A 276 -3.67 15.82 21.11
C ALA A 276 -3.56 14.55 21.96
N ILE A 277 -2.33 14.22 22.38
CA ILE A 277 -2.06 13.05 23.21
C ILE A 277 -2.62 13.30 24.60
N THR A 278 -3.64 12.54 24.96
CA THR A 278 -4.31 12.63 26.26
C THR A 278 -4.30 11.25 26.93
N LEU A 279 -3.47 11.07 27.96
CA LEU A 279 -3.25 9.77 28.60
C LEU A 279 -4.15 9.53 29.83
N ARG A 280 -4.97 10.53 30.19
CA ARG A 280 -5.88 10.48 31.34
C ARG A 280 -7.24 11.00 30.92
N LEU A 281 -8.29 10.51 31.56
CA LEU A 281 -9.62 11.07 31.37
C LEU A 281 -9.64 12.53 31.88
N PRO A 282 -10.36 13.44 31.21
CA PRO A 282 -10.47 14.82 31.64
C PRO A 282 -11.24 14.95 32.96
N ASP A 283 -11.00 16.05 33.67
CA ASP A 283 -11.76 16.39 34.88
C ASP A 283 -13.25 16.53 34.52
N GLY A 284 -14.14 15.97 35.35
CA GLY A 284 -15.59 15.97 35.10
C GLY A 284 -16.08 14.86 34.16
N TYR A 285 -15.23 13.94 33.70
CA TYR A 285 -15.64 12.80 32.84
C TYR A 285 -16.78 11.96 33.44
N GLU A 286 -16.77 11.75 34.77
CA GLU A 286 -17.84 11.01 35.44
C GLU A 286 -19.17 11.76 35.45
N GLU A 287 -19.11 13.08 35.40
CA GLU A 287 -20.26 13.99 35.43
C GLU A 287 -20.83 14.27 34.03
N MET A 288 -20.20 13.74 32.96
CA MET A 288 -20.69 13.90 31.59
C MET A 288 -22.01 13.14 31.38
N GLU A 289 -23.10 13.88 31.17
CA GLU A 289 -24.43 13.33 30.89
C GLU A 289 -24.60 12.90 29.43
N ASP A 290 -23.90 13.58 28.50
CA ASP A 290 -23.90 13.23 27.08
C ASP A 290 -23.09 11.95 26.84
N LYS A 291 -23.80 10.88 26.47
CA LYS A 291 -23.21 9.56 26.22
C LYS A 291 -22.30 9.55 24.99
N ASP A 292 -22.64 10.30 23.96
CA ASP A 292 -21.89 10.33 22.70
C ASP A 292 -20.59 11.11 22.92
N GLU A 293 -20.66 12.22 23.65
CA GLU A 293 -19.47 12.98 24.04
C GLU A 293 -18.56 12.14 24.94
N LYS A 294 -19.13 11.44 25.94
CA LYS A 294 -18.40 10.55 26.83
C LYS A 294 -17.71 9.42 26.06
N ALA A 295 -18.38 8.82 25.07
CA ALA A 295 -17.80 7.80 24.19
C ALA A 295 -16.64 8.36 23.35
N ARG A 296 -16.81 9.56 22.76
CA ARG A 296 -15.77 10.24 21.98
C ARG A 296 -14.51 10.50 22.80
N VAL A 297 -14.66 11.05 24.01
CA VAL A 297 -13.54 11.30 24.93
C VAL A 297 -12.84 9.99 25.30
N THR A 298 -13.61 8.94 25.60
CA THR A 298 -13.05 7.62 25.92
C THR A 298 -12.22 7.07 24.76
N GLN A 299 -12.75 7.13 23.54
CA GLN A 299 -12.06 6.65 22.35
C GLN A 299 -10.80 7.47 22.05
N GLN A 300 -10.84 8.79 22.27
CA GLN A 300 -9.68 9.67 22.10
C GLN A 300 -8.55 9.31 23.07
N VAL A 301 -8.88 9.11 24.35
CA VAL A 301 -7.90 8.71 25.38
C VAL A 301 -7.34 7.33 25.07
N GLU A 302 -8.18 6.38 24.67
CA GLU A 302 -7.73 5.03 24.28
C GLU A 302 -6.76 5.06 23.08
N LYS A 303 -7.12 5.76 21.99
CA LYS A 303 -6.25 5.95 20.82
C LYS A 303 -4.92 6.61 21.21
N SER A 304 -4.97 7.60 22.11
CA SER A 304 -3.77 8.28 22.62
C SER A 304 -2.86 7.33 23.40
N ILE A 305 -3.43 6.48 24.26
CA ILE A 305 -2.70 5.48 25.04
C ILE A 305 -2.05 4.47 24.09
N LEU A 306 -2.79 3.90 23.14
CA LEU A 306 -2.26 2.92 22.18
C LEU A 306 -1.14 3.51 21.33
N PHE A 307 -1.29 4.74 20.84
CA PHE A 307 -0.25 5.46 20.11
C PHE A 307 1.01 5.65 20.94
N TRP A 308 0.86 6.11 22.19
CA TRP A 308 1.97 6.35 23.10
C TRP A 308 2.70 5.05 23.46
N CYS A 309 1.96 4.00 23.84
CA CYS A 309 2.52 2.70 24.16
C CYS A 309 3.25 2.07 22.98
N TYR A 310 2.67 2.13 21.78
CA TYR A 310 3.36 1.70 20.55
C TYR A 310 4.69 2.46 20.35
N GLY A 311 4.69 3.78 20.57
CA GLY A 311 5.89 4.62 20.47
C GLY A 311 7.00 4.18 21.43
N GLU A 312 6.67 3.98 22.70
CA GLU A 312 7.64 3.53 23.72
C GLU A 312 8.13 2.09 23.48
N ASP A 313 7.24 1.19 23.07
CA ASP A 313 7.61 -0.19 22.71
C ASP A 313 8.56 -0.24 21.52
N ILE A 314 8.29 0.55 20.47
CA ILE A 314 9.15 0.64 19.29
C ILE A 314 10.50 1.23 19.66
N LYS A 315 10.53 2.31 20.46
CA LYS A 315 11.76 2.94 20.93
C LYS A 315 12.66 1.97 21.70
N THR A 316 12.07 1.11 22.54
CA THR A 316 12.82 0.15 23.35
C THR A 316 13.21 -1.11 22.57
N ARG A 317 12.31 -1.65 21.74
CA ARG A 317 12.48 -2.98 21.11
C ARG A 317 13.03 -2.92 19.70
N ASN A 318 12.83 -1.81 18.98
CA ASN A 318 13.25 -1.58 17.58
C ASN A 318 13.68 -0.11 17.34
N PRO A 319 14.83 0.32 17.90
CA PRO A 319 15.27 1.72 17.85
C PRO A 319 15.50 2.25 16.44
N GLU A 320 15.92 1.40 15.49
CA GLU A 320 16.13 1.80 14.09
C GLU A 320 14.80 2.16 13.41
N LEU A 321 13.74 1.42 13.68
CA LEU A 321 12.40 1.75 13.20
C LEU A 321 11.87 3.01 13.88
N HIS A 322 12.14 3.20 15.18
CA HIS A 322 11.77 4.44 15.86
C HIS A 322 12.34 5.67 15.17
N GLU A 323 13.64 5.65 14.89
CA GLU A 323 14.37 6.71 14.21
C GLU A 323 13.77 7.04 12.84
N LEU A 324 13.48 6.01 12.05
CA LEU A 324 12.83 6.14 10.75
C LEU A 324 11.44 6.82 10.87
N LEU A 325 10.68 6.48 11.91
CA LEU A 325 9.34 7.01 12.14
C LEU A 325 9.32 8.46 12.64
N ILE A 326 10.44 8.99 13.13
CA ILE A 326 10.60 10.39 13.57
C ILE A 326 11.48 11.22 12.64
N LEU A 327 11.98 10.62 11.54
CA LEU A 327 12.88 11.29 10.61
C LEU A 327 12.23 12.57 10.06
N PRO A 328 12.98 13.69 9.96
CA PRO A 328 12.47 14.94 9.40
C PRO A 328 11.89 14.73 8.00
N LEU A 329 10.69 15.28 7.79
CA LEU A 329 9.97 15.19 6.52
C LEU A 329 9.76 13.76 6.01
N ALA A 330 9.81 12.72 6.87
CA ALA A 330 9.70 11.32 6.46
C ALA A 330 8.49 11.04 5.57
N ARG A 331 7.34 11.63 5.91
CA ARG A 331 6.11 11.51 5.12
C ARG A 331 6.29 12.11 3.72
N LYS A 332 6.75 13.37 3.66
CA LYS A 332 6.93 14.10 2.39
C LYS A 332 7.93 13.39 1.49
N ARG A 333 9.10 13.02 2.01
CA ARG A 333 10.12 12.23 1.32
C ARG A 333 9.53 10.96 0.65
N LYS A 334 8.69 10.21 1.37
CA LYS A 334 8.04 8.99 0.83
C LYS A 334 6.97 9.31 -0.20
N GLU A 335 6.14 10.32 0.06
CA GLU A 335 5.11 10.80 -0.86
C GLU A 335 5.73 11.30 -2.18
N THR A 336 6.84 12.02 -2.14
CA THR A 336 7.56 12.44 -3.35
C THR A 336 7.96 11.25 -4.22
N VAL A 337 8.52 10.19 -3.62
CA VAL A 337 8.88 8.97 -4.39
C VAL A 337 7.63 8.29 -4.95
N LYS A 338 6.56 8.20 -4.15
CA LYS A 338 5.29 7.60 -4.58
C LYS A 338 4.71 8.34 -5.79
N PHE A 339 4.52 9.66 -5.68
CA PHE A 339 3.92 10.44 -6.75
C PHE A 339 4.83 10.54 -7.97
N ALA A 340 6.16 10.54 -7.79
CA ALA A 340 7.09 10.45 -8.91
C ALA A 340 6.94 9.11 -9.65
N SER A 341 6.63 8.02 -8.96
CA SER A 341 6.41 6.71 -9.57
C SER A 341 5.04 6.56 -10.26
N GLU A 342 4.13 7.50 -10.07
CA GLU A 342 2.75 7.43 -10.62
C GLU A 342 2.51 8.57 -11.64
N ILE A 343 3.51 9.39 -11.96
CA ILE A 343 3.33 10.67 -12.67
C ILE A 343 2.84 10.51 -14.12
N SER A 344 3.14 9.39 -14.78
CA SER A 344 2.71 9.18 -16.17
C SER A 344 1.21 8.91 -16.31
N GLU A 345 0.57 8.39 -15.27
CA GLU A 345 -0.85 8.03 -15.24
C GLU A 345 -1.66 8.94 -14.30
N GLY A 346 -1.01 9.56 -13.32
CA GLY A 346 -1.64 10.41 -12.31
C GLY A 346 -1.55 11.91 -12.59
N ASP A 347 -2.13 12.67 -11.68
CA ASP A 347 -2.05 14.13 -11.65
C ASP A 347 -0.65 14.61 -11.24
N VAL A 348 -0.22 15.73 -11.81
CA VAL A 348 1.06 16.39 -11.53
C VAL A 348 1.07 17.16 -10.21
N THR A 349 -0.10 17.61 -9.75
CA THR A 349 -0.31 18.46 -8.57
C THR A 349 0.30 17.87 -7.30
N PRO A 350 0.08 16.58 -6.96
CA PRO A 350 0.65 15.99 -5.74
C PRO A 350 2.18 15.93 -5.74
N LEU A 351 2.80 15.64 -6.89
CA LEU A 351 4.26 15.63 -7.01
C LEU A 351 4.81 17.06 -6.95
N ARG A 352 4.17 18.02 -7.63
CA ARG A 352 4.55 19.43 -7.61
C ARG A 352 4.51 19.99 -6.18
N GLU A 353 3.43 19.74 -5.45
CA GLU A 353 3.31 20.11 -4.03
C GLU A 353 4.45 19.50 -3.20
N CYS A 354 4.71 18.20 -3.36
CA CYS A 354 5.79 17.54 -2.62
C CYS A 354 7.17 18.15 -2.91
N LEU A 355 7.46 18.51 -4.17
CA LEU A 355 8.72 19.14 -4.56
C LEU A 355 8.84 20.58 -4.03
N ILE A 356 7.75 21.37 -4.08
CA ILE A 356 7.71 22.73 -3.51
C ILE A 356 7.94 22.66 -1.99
N GLN A 357 7.30 21.73 -1.29
CA GLN A 357 7.48 21.55 0.15
C GLN A 357 8.90 21.09 0.50
N LEU A 358 9.50 20.20 -0.29
CA LEU A 358 10.90 19.81 -0.12
C LEU A 358 11.85 20.99 -0.35
N MET A 359 11.58 21.85 -1.33
CA MET A 359 12.36 23.07 -1.56
C MET A 359 12.25 24.04 -0.38
N ARG A 360 11.03 24.32 0.09
CA ARG A 360 10.76 25.22 1.23
C ARG A 360 11.42 24.74 2.53
N HIS A 361 11.46 23.43 2.73
CA HIS A 361 12.02 22.78 3.93
C HIS A 361 13.34 22.06 3.67
N TRP A 362 14.11 22.48 2.66
CA TRP A 362 15.32 21.77 2.24
C TRP A 362 16.36 21.65 3.36
N VAL A 363 16.51 22.71 4.17
CA VAL A 363 17.43 22.74 5.32
C VAL A 363 17.10 21.64 6.34
N ASP A 364 15.81 21.32 6.51
CA ASP A 364 15.34 20.29 7.45
C ASP A 364 15.73 18.87 7.00
N LEU A 365 16.16 18.69 5.73
CA LEU A 365 16.67 17.40 5.25
C LEU A 365 18.04 17.06 5.82
N GLY A 366 18.80 18.06 6.32
CA GLY A 366 20.12 17.86 6.92
C GLY A 366 21.21 17.44 5.92
N THR A 367 21.05 17.76 4.64
CA THR A 367 21.95 17.31 3.55
C THR A 367 23.28 18.06 3.53
N GLY A 368 23.30 19.30 4.03
CA GLY A 368 24.48 20.19 3.96
C GLY A 368 24.78 20.71 2.55
N VAL A 369 23.86 20.52 1.60
CA VAL A 369 23.96 20.97 0.20
C VAL A 369 22.82 21.96 -0.05
N ASP A 370 23.05 22.95 -0.90
CA ASP A 370 21.99 23.87 -1.33
C ASP A 370 20.91 23.15 -2.16
N CYS A 371 19.69 23.70 -2.18
CA CYS A 371 18.59 23.11 -2.92
C CYS A 371 18.88 23.14 -4.42
N LEU A 372 18.77 21.97 -5.09
CA LEU A 372 19.07 21.81 -6.52
C LEU A 372 17.88 22.14 -7.43
N ILE A 373 16.72 22.39 -6.84
CA ILE A 373 15.49 22.72 -7.53
C ILE A 373 15.03 24.11 -7.12
N ASP A 374 14.38 24.79 -8.06
CA ASP A 374 13.78 26.09 -7.87
C ASP A 374 12.40 26.11 -8.53
N PHE A 375 11.49 26.92 -8.01
CA PHE A 375 10.17 27.18 -8.57
C PHE A 375 9.92 28.69 -8.54
N THR A 376 9.46 29.25 -9.64
CA THR A 376 9.19 30.71 -9.69
C THR A 376 7.97 31.06 -8.85
N GLU A 377 7.85 32.34 -8.45
CA GLU A 377 6.67 32.80 -7.70
C GLU A 377 5.37 32.60 -8.50
N GLU A 378 5.44 32.73 -9.83
CA GLU A 378 4.31 32.47 -10.72
C GLU A 378 3.93 30.98 -10.76
N GLU A 379 4.91 30.07 -10.79
CA GLU A 379 4.66 28.62 -10.74
C GLU A 379 4.01 28.20 -9.42
N ILE A 380 4.46 28.80 -8.31
CA ILE A 380 3.89 28.55 -6.98
C ILE A 380 2.47 29.10 -6.89
N ALA A 381 2.22 30.33 -7.36
CA ALA A 381 0.90 30.93 -7.33
C ALA A 381 -0.11 30.17 -8.20
N ALA A 382 0.31 29.70 -9.38
CA ALA A 382 -0.52 28.86 -10.24
C ALA A 382 -0.85 27.53 -9.56
N HIS A 383 0.14 26.89 -8.93
CA HIS A 383 -0.06 25.66 -8.16
C HIS A 383 -1.03 25.86 -6.99
N ASP A 384 -0.88 26.93 -6.21
CA ASP A 384 -1.75 27.20 -5.06
C ASP A 384 -3.23 27.35 -5.50
N GLN A 385 -3.47 27.92 -6.68
CA GLN A 385 -4.81 28.03 -7.27
C GLN A 385 -5.35 26.67 -7.73
N GLU A 386 -4.51 25.80 -8.31
CA GLU A 386 -4.89 24.44 -8.73
C GLU A 386 -5.14 23.52 -7.51
N ALA A 387 -4.37 23.69 -6.44
CA ALA A 387 -4.40 22.85 -5.24
C ALA A 387 -5.68 23.03 -4.39
N GLU A 388 -6.35 24.19 -4.46
CA GLU A 388 -7.64 24.41 -3.78
C GLU A 388 -8.71 23.43 -4.26
N SER A 389 -8.82 23.23 -5.59
CA SER A 389 -9.72 22.25 -6.20
C SER A 389 -9.40 20.81 -5.75
N TRP A 390 -8.11 20.49 -5.61
CA TRP A 390 -7.66 19.18 -5.13
C TRP A 390 -8.01 18.89 -3.67
N ASN A 391 -7.96 19.89 -2.80
CA ASN A 391 -8.33 19.72 -1.39
C ASN A 391 -9.82 19.38 -1.24
N GLU A 392 -10.69 19.95 -2.07
CA GLU A 392 -12.13 19.63 -2.08
C GLU A 392 -12.38 18.16 -2.43
N ILE A 393 -11.65 17.60 -3.41
CA ILE A 393 -11.72 16.17 -3.77
C ILE A 393 -11.22 15.29 -2.61
N ALA A 394 -10.12 15.70 -1.97
CA ALA A 394 -9.55 14.94 -0.85
C ALA A 394 -10.48 14.93 0.38
N ASP A 395 -11.16 16.04 0.66
CA ASP A 395 -12.14 16.18 1.72
C ASP A 395 -13.40 15.36 1.45
N CYS A 396 -13.87 15.32 0.19
CA CYS A 396 -14.96 14.45 -0.24
C CYS A 396 -14.67 12.97 0.07
N TRP A 397 -13.50 12.46 -0.32
CA TRP A 397 -13.09 11.09 0.01
C TRP A 397 -12.90 10.85 1.51
N SER A 398 -12.51 11.87 2.26
CA SER A 398 -12.39 11.79 3.71
C SER A 398 -13.76 11.70 4.39
N ALA A 399 -14.79 12.32 3.82
CA ALA A 399 -16.18 12.22 4.30
C ALA A 399 -16.79 10.82 4.06
N LEU A 400 -16.34 10.10 3.02
CA LEU A 400 -16.77 8.73 2.71
C LEU A 400 -16.03 7.65 3.53
N HIS A 401 -15.10 8.06 4.39
CA HIS A 401 -14.25 7.16 5.17
C HIS A 401 -15.07 6.26 6.11
N GLY A 402 -14.90 4.93 5.95
CA GLY A 402 -15.59 3.91 6.75
C GLY A 402 -16.82 3.31 6.06
N PHE A 403 -17.27 3.93 4.98
CA PHE A 403 -18.37 3.44 4.13
C PHE A 403 -17.84 2.84 2.82
N VAL A 404 -16.98 3.58 2.12
CA VAL A 404 -16.24 3.10 0.94
C VAL A 404 -14.77 3.54 1.07
N ALA A 405 -13.85 2.61 0.93
CA ALA A 405 -12.42 2.92 0.89
C ALA A 405 -12.02 3.47 -0.48
N ARG A 406 -10.93 4.25 -0.52
CA ARG A 406 -10.45 4.88 -1.77
C ARG A 406 -10.10 3.90 -2.89
N ASP A 407 -9.85 2.65 -2.55
CA ASP A 407 -9.60 1.54 -3.49
C ASP A 407 -10.91 0.87 -3.98
N GLY A 408 -12.07 1.48 -3.71
CA GLY A 408 -13.39 0.95 -4.03
C GLY A 408 -13.87 -0.15 -3.09
N TRP A 409 -13.12 -0.50 -2.04
CA TRP A 409 -13.52 -1.56 -1.12
C TRP A 409 -14.68 -1.13 -0.22
N THR A 410 -15.68 -2.01 -0.09
CA THR A 410 -16.78 -1.89 0.88
C THR A 410 -17.16 -3.29 1.40
N SER A 411 -17.84 -3.36 2.55
CA SER A 411 -18.31 -4.64 3.11
C SER A 411 -19.51 -5.18 2.32
N LEU A 412 -19.78 -6.49 2.41
CA LEU A 412 -20.94 -7.11 1.76
C LEU A 412 -22.26 -6.49 2.24
N GLU A 413 -22.31 -6.11 3.52
CA GLU A 413 -23.48 -5.48 4.15
C GLU A 413 -23.74 -4.06 3.62
N ASN A 414 -22.69 -3.33 3.24
CA ASN A 414 -22.78 -1.96 2.75
C ASN A 414 -22.76 -1.87 1.20
N TYR A 415 -22.68 -3.00 0.50
CA TYR A 415 -22.48 -3.04 -0.95
C TYR A 415 -23.62 -2.37 -1.72
N GLU A 416 -24.88 -2.67 -1.37
CA GLU A 416 -26.05 -2.07 -2.02
C GLU A 416 -26.12 -0.55 -1.77
N GLU A 417 -25.87 -0.11 -0.55
CA GLU A 417 -25.86 1.31 -0.19
C GLU A 417 -24.71 2.08 -0.86
N ALA A 418 -23.54 1.46 -1.01
CA ALA A 418 -22.39 2.02 -1.71
C ALA A 418 -22.69 2.21 -3.20
N VAL A 419 -23.28 1.21 -3.86
CA VAL A 419 -23.73 1.30 -5.25
C VAL A 419 -24.76 2.44 -5.41
N ASP A 420 -25.70 2.59 -4.48
CA ASP A 420 -26.67 3.68 -4.51
C ASP A 420 -26.06 5.07 -4.28
N LEU A 421 -25.03 5.18 -3.45
CA LEU A 421 -24.25 6.42 -3.31
C LEU A 421 -23.58 6.81 -4.65
N PHE A 422 -22.87 5.87 -5.29
CA PHE A 422 -22.22 6.14 -6.57
C PHE A 422 -23.23 6.42 -7.70
N LYS A 423 -24.46 5.88 -7.64
CA LYS A 423 -25.55 6.28 -8.55
C LYS A 423 -25.91 7.75 -8.37
N ARG A 424 -26.09 8.21 -7.13
CA ARG A 424 -26.41 9.61 -6.86
C ARG A 424 -25.28 10.54 -7.32
N LEU A 425 -24.03 10.17 -7.03
CA LEU A 425 -22.86 10.91 -7.50
C LEU A 425 -22.77 10.94 -9.03
N ARG A 426 -23.09 9.84 -9.71
CA ARG A 426 -23.19 9.82 -11.19
C ARG A 426 -24.31 10.73 -11.70
N GLU A 427 -25.50 10.66 -11.12
CA GLU A 427 -26.63 11.52 -11.52
C GLU A 427 -26.35 13.01 -11.33
N GLU A 428 -25.58 13.35 -10.29
CA GLU A 428 -25.17 14.71 -9.99
C GLU A 428 -24.03 15.17 -10.91
N GLY A 429 -23.02 14.32 -11.14
CA GLY A 429 -21.93 14.60 -12.09
C GLY A 429 -22.43 14.75 -13.53
N LEU A 430 -23.38 13.93 -13.98
CA LEU A 430 -23.99 14.06 -15.32
C LEU A 430 -24.83 15.34 -15.51
N LYS A 431 -25.23 16.01 -14.42
CA LYS A 431 -25.97 17.29 -14.48
C LYS A 431 -25.05 18.50 -14.48
N ASN A 432 -23.85 18.36 -13.92
CA ASN A 432 -22.96 19.47 -13.59
C ASN A 432 -21.69 19.50 -14.46
N LEU A 433 -21.41 18.44 -15.22
CA LEU A 433 -20.27 18.34 -16.12
C LEU A 433 -20.68 18.61 -17.57
N ASP A 434 -19.82 19.31 -18.31
CA ASP A 434 -20.04 19.69 -19.70
C ASP A 434 -18.85 19.26 -20.57
N GLY A 435 -19.05 19.10 -21.88
CA GLY A 435 -17.96 18.89 -22.83
C GLY A 435 -17.23 17.54 -22.69
N ASP A 436 -15.90 17.55 -22.83
CA ASP A 436 -15.07 16.33 -22.82
C ASP A 436 -15.02 15.67 -21.44
N GLU A 437 -15.14 16.45 -20.36
CA GLU A 437 -15.23 15.95 -18.98
C GLU A 437 -16.51 15.13 -18.76
N LEU A 438 -17.63 15.53 -19.36
CA LEU A 438 -18.87 14.77 -19.30
C LEU A 438 -18.74 13.42 -20.01
N VAL A 439 -18.07 13.39 -21.16
CA VAL A 439 -17.88 12.16 -21.95
C VAL A 439 -17.00 11.16 -21.21
N GLU A 440 -15.92 11.64 -20.58
CA GLU A 440 -15.01 10.80 -19.79
C GLU A 440 -15.69 10.31 -18.51
N PHE A 441 -16.35 11.21 -17.77
CA PHE A 441 -17.08 10.87 -16.57
C PHE A 441 -18.23 9.88 -16.84
N GLU A 442 -18.95 10.03 -17.96
CA GLU A 442 -20.01 9.10 -18.36
C GLU A 442 -19.45 7.70 -18.64
N ARG A 443 -18.27 7.63 -19.29
CA ARG A 443 -17.57 6.37 -19.58
C ARG A 443 -17.11 5.69 -18.30
N GLU A 444 -16.51 6.44 -17.39
CA GLU A 444 -15.88 5.92 -16.17
C GLU A 444 -16.90 5.54 -15.09
N SER A 445 -18.00 6.26 -14.96
CA SER A 445 -19.04 5.91 -13.99
C SER A 445 -20.08 4.91 -14.53
N ARG A 446 -19.88 4.32 -15.73
CA ARG A 446 -20.88 3.44 -16.38
C ARG A 446 -21.11 2.12 -15.62
N TRP A 447 -20.10 1.61 -14.91
CA TRP A 447 -20.18 0.38 -14.10
C TRP A 447 -21.29 0.44 -13.04
N VAL A 448 -21.62 1.66 -12.57
CA VAL A 448 -22.67 1.92 -11.58
C VAL A 448 -24.07 1.55 -12.08
N VAL A 449 -24.29 1.60 -13.39
CA VAL A 449 -25.59 1.27 -14.04
C VAL A 449 -25.62 -0.19 -14.50
N GLU A 450 -24.47 -0.74 -14.88
CA GLU A 450 -24.35 -2.14 -15.32
C GLU A 450 -24.49 -3.13 -14.16
N SER A 451 -24.03 -2.75 -12.96
CA SER A 451 -24.18 -3.54 -11.73
C SER A 451 -25.64 -3.78 -11.31
N THR A 452 -26.58 -2.93 -11.72
CA THR A 452 -28.03 -3.10 -11.46
C THR A 452 -28.78 -3.97 -12.47
N SER A 453 -28.17 -4.35 -13.60
CA SER A 453 -28.84 -5.15 -14.63
C SER A 453 -28.69 -6.67 -14.43
N ILE A 454 -27.98 -7.09 -13.38
CA ILE A 454 -27.71 -8.49 -13.06
C ILE A 454 -28.71 -8.99 -12.01
N ASP A 455 -30.01 -8.86 -12.30
CA ASP A 455 -31.01 -9.70 -11.66
C ASP A 455 -31.14 -10.99 -12.48
N GLY A 456 -30.46 -12.03 -12.00
CA GLY A 456 -30.84 -13.42 -12.29
C GLY A 456 -30.38 -14.02 -13.63
N LYS A 457 -29.06 -14.08 -13.89
CA LYS A 457 -28.36 -15.25 -14.47
C LYS A 457 -26.89 -14.91 -14.71
N GLY A 458 -26.00 -15.78 -14.25
CA GLY A 458 -24.56 -15.63 -14.43
C GLY A 458 -24.17 -15.51 -15.90
N SER A 459 -23.43 -14.44 -16.21
CA SER A 459 -22.48 -14.40 -17.31
C SER A 459 -21.53 -13.24 -17.04
N ALA A 460 -20.25 -13.55 -16.92
CA ALA A 460 -19.16 -12.59 -16.85
C ALA A 460 -19.14 -11.70 -18.10
N ARG A 461 -18.89 -10.40 -17.91
CA ARG A 461 -18.19 -9.58 -18.88
C ARG A 461 -17.32 -8.56 -18.14
N GLU A 462 -16.05 -8.58 -18.54
CA GLU A 462 -14.96 -7.74 -18.06
C GLU A 462 -15.33 -6.26 -18.10
N THR A 463 -15.11 -5.57 -16.99
CA THR A 463 -15.06 -4.11 -16.94
C THR A 463 -13.69 -3.73 -16.39
N ARG A 464 -12.86 -3.15 -17.28
CA ARG A 464 -11.60 -2.51 -16.94
C ARG A 464 -11.91 -1.30 -16.07
N GLY A 465 -11.60 -1.37 -14.78
CA GLY A 465 -11.46 -0.18 -13.93
C GLY A 465 -10.08 0.41 -14.16
N VAL A 466 -10.05 1.60 -14.75
CA VAL A 466 -8.88 2.51 -14.73
C VAL A 466 -9.22 3.59 -13.71
N GLU A 467 -8.20 3.92 -12.91
CA GLU A 467 -8.21 4.72 -11.68
C GLU A 467 -8.73 6.15 -11.82
#